data_AF-A0A7C2GUN7-F1
#
_entry.id   AF-A0A7C2GUN7-F1
#
_cell.length_a   1.000
_cell.length_b   1.000
_cell.length_c   1.000
_cell.angle_alpha   90.00
_cell.angle_beta   90.00
_cell.angle_gamma   90.00
#
_symmetry.space_group_name_H-M   'P 1'
#
loop_
_entity.id
_entity.type
_entity.pdbx_description
1 polymer ?
#
loop_
_entity_poly.entity_id
_entity_poly.type
_entity_poly.pdbx_seq_one_letter_code
_entity_poly.pdbx_strand_id
1 'polypeptide(L)'
;MSKPPERSPRARLIKKGTASDGRPEDRARYPADATEAESLPREQKKVAASPREGRTSPSARASSTSQRTLRRPAISGPDQWGILPDRPLFPSVQRTAKRQPFKRSEQKLPRRPAPRKKPARRKAAPPVPKKLTPEQRRQIEERYRAMVASGERPPEGRRKTIARELGLPYALVSEVVKNYLHRERLRRTNFEIEKIYWREVLAGQDDARAIVERAAAELKLDPGRVWWWLEKLHEGRKALDAEPEVNETQRAAILSFYQEYLKREAPPEKGLHLLISETLGDVTPRQVHKVLLRYRLGFWTRLRNTVRPDRALA
;
A
#
# COMPACT_ATOMS: atom_id res chain seq x y z
N MET A 1 34.44 40.13 42.63
CA MET A 1 33.12 40.17 41.96
C MET A 1 33.35 40.23 40.47
N SER A 2 33.11 39.12 39.76
CA SER A 2 33.30 39.03 38.31
C SER A 2 32.15 38.23 37.72
N LYS A 3 31.29 38.92 36.97
CA LYS A 3 30.17 38.32 36.23
C LYS A 3 30.73 37.51 35.04
N PRO A 4 30.17 36.33 34.72
CA PRO A 4 30.49 35.64 33.47
C PRO A 4 29.79 36.32 32.28
N PRO A 5 30.36 36.25 31.06
CA PRO A 5 29.84 36.94 29.89
C PRO A 5 28.56 36.28 29.33
N GLU A 6 27.62 37.14 28.92
CA GLU A 6 26.37 36.79 28.26
C GLU A 6 26.63 36.07 26.93
N ARG A 7 26.00 34.91 26.73
CA ARG A 7 25.96 34.21 25.45
C ARG A 7 24.87 34.82 24.57
N SER A 8 25.28 35.32 23.40
CA SER A 8 24.38 35.77 22.34
C SER A 8 23.47 34.65 21.82
N PRO A 9 22.21 34.93 21.48
CA PRO A 9 21.29 33.93 20.95
C PRO A 9 21.62 33.61 19.49
N ARG A 10 22.05 32.37 19.23
CA ARG A 10 22.21 31.82 17.88
C ARG A 10 20.84 31.76 17.19
N ALA A 11 20.70 32.50 16.09
CA ALA A 11 19.59 32.38 15.16
C ALA A 11 19.48 30.93 14.65
N ARG A 12 18.35 30.28 14.91
CA ARG A 12 18.03 28.97 14.34
C ARG A 12 17.63 29.16 12.88
N LEU A 13 18.50 28.70 11.98
CA LEU A 13 18.25 28.58 10.56
C LEU A 13 17.09 27.59 10.35
N ILE A 14 15.89 28.10 10.07
CA ILE A 14 14.73 27.30 9.70
C ILE A 14 15.00 26.69 8.33
N LYS A 15 15.31 25.40 8.30
CA LYS A 15 15.44 24.62 7.08
C LYS A 15 14.05 24.48 6.47
N LYS A 16 13.77 25.25 5.41
CA LYS A 16 12.58 25.10 4.56
C LYS A 16 12.45 23.63 4.16
N GLY A 17 11.26 23.08 4.45
CA GLY A 17 10.91 21.70 4.12
C GLY A 17 11.11 21.43 2.64
N THR A 18 11.79 20.33 2.37
CA THR A 18 11.79 19.60 1.12
C THR A 18 10.34 19.27 0.75
N ALA A 19 9.78 20.04 -0.15
CA ALA A 19 8.59 19.67 -0.88
C ALA A 19 8.87 18.34 -1.59
N SER A 20 8.08 17.34 -1.22
CA SER A 20 7.92 16.07 -1.92
C SER A 20 7.75 16.32 -3.42
N ASP A 21 8.54 15.63 -4.23
CA ASP A 21 8.44 15.55 -5.69
C ASP A 21 7.06 15.07 -6.12
N GLY A 22 6.12 16.01 -6.24
CA GLY A 22 4.86 15.84 -6.94
C GLY A 22 5.11 15.88 -8.45
N ARG A 23 5.24 14.71 -9.05
CA ARG A 23 5.41 14.54 -10.50
C ARG A 23 4.21 15.12 -11.27
N PRO A 24 4.38 16.10 -12.18
CA PRO A 24 3.28 16.79 -12.85
C PRO A 24 3.02 16.24 -14.26
N GLU A 25 2.75 14.94 -14.41
CA GLU A 25 2.59 14.32 -15.75
C GLU A 25 1.15 13.85 -16.08
N ASP A 26 0.15 14.07 -15.22
CA ASP A 26 -1.27 13.74 -15.50
C ASP A 26 -2.15 14.96 -15.83
N ARG A 27 -1.55 16.08 -16.26
CA ARG A 27 -2.32 17.21 -16.80
C ARG A 27 -2.62 16.96 -18.28
N ALA A 28 -3.49 15.98 -18.55
CA ALA A 28 -4.17 15.88 -19.83
C ALA A 28 -4.96 17.18 -20.05
N ARG A 29 -4.46 18.03 -20.94
CA ARG A 29 -5.16 19.19 -21.46
C ARG A 29 -6.25 18.66 -22.40
N TYR A 30 -7.51 18.77 -22.00
CA TYR A 30 -8.61 18.72 -22.95
C TYR A 30 -8.69 20.05 -23.71
N PRO A 31 -9.02 20.04 -25.01
CA PRO A 31 -9.29 21.27 -25.75
C PRO A 31 -10.58 21.91 -25.23
N ALA A 32 -10.53 23.22 -24.99
CA ALA A 32 -11.69 24.02 -24.66
C ALA A 32 -12.38 24.41 -25.97
N ASP A 33 -13.52 23.77 -26.26
CA ASP A 33 -14.49 24.32 -27.19
C ASP A 33 -15.36 25.33 -26.43
N ALA A 34 -15.51 26.48 -27.08
CA ALA A 34 -16.20 27.65 -26.60
C ALA A 34 -17.72 27.44 -26.60
N THR A 35 -18.37 27.80 -25.50
CA THR A 35 -19.70 28.39 -25.52
C THR A 35 -19.80 29.46 -24.44
N GLU A 36 -20.22 30.63 -24.89
CA GLU A 36 -20.60 31.81 -24.11
C GLU A 36 -21.85 31.52 -23.28
N ALA A 37 -21.90 32.02 -22.04
CA ALA A 37 -23.10 32.44 -21.32
C ALA A 37 -22.65 32.98 -19.95
N GLU A 38 -22.61 34.30 -19.83
CA GLU A 38 -23.64 35.08 -19.12
C GLU A 38 -23.45 35.10 -17.60
N SER A 39 -22.83 36.20 -17.18
CA SER A 39 -22.86 36.78 -15.85
C SER A 39 -24.28 36.94 -15.31
N LEU A 40 -24.50 36.67 -14.01
CA LEU A 40 -25.25 37.48 -13.04
C LEU A 40 -25.26 36.79 -11.64
N PRO A 41 -25.63 37.48 -10.53
CA PRO A 41 -24.72 37.63 -9.41
C PRO A 41 -25.09 36.84 -8.14
N ARG A 42 -24.07 36.75 -7.29
CA ARG A 42 -24.03 36.20 -5.94
C ARG A 42 -24.43 37.28 -4.94
N GLU A 43 -25.45 37.03 -4.11
CA GLU A 43 -25.76 37.65 -2.80
C GLU A 43 -27.23 37.28 -2.44
N GLN A 44 -27.72 36.95 -1.25
CA GLN A 44 -27.33 36.93 0.16
C GLN A 44 -28.26 35.91 0.85
N LYS A 45 -27.78 35.10 1.81
CA LYS A 45 -28.63 34.75 2.98
C LYS A 45 -27.79 34.38 4.20
N LYS A 46 -27.85 35.29 5.17
CA LYS A 46 -27.30 35.24 6.52
C LYS A 46 -28.30 34.50 7.44
N VAL A 47 -27.77 33.76 8.43
CA VAL A 47 -28.17 33.76 9.86
C VAL A 47 -29.59 33.22 10.18
N ALA A 48 -29.90 32.44 11.22
CA ALA A 48 -29.16 31.70 12.24
C ALA A 48 -30.18 30.86 13.05
N ALA A 49 -29.64 30.02 13.94
CA ALA A 49 -30.15 29.71 15.28
C ALA A 49 -31.42 28.84 15.45
N SER A 50 -31.16 27.65 16.01
CA SER A 50 -32.06 26.84 16.85
C SER A 50 -32.54 27.61 18.10
N PRO A 51 -33.48 27.06 18.91
CA PRO A 51 -33.09 26.03 19.89
C PRO A 51 -34.09 24.86 20.02
N ARG A 52 -33.56 23.68 20.33
CA ARG A 52 -34.31 22.47 20.68
C ARG A 52 -34.21 22.27 22.18
N GLU A 53 -35.32 22.50 22.87
CA GLU A 53 -35.51 22.17 24.29
C GLU A 53 -35.81 20.67 24.45
N GLY A 54 -35.57 20.14 25.66
CA GLY A 54 -36.09 18.83 26.07
C GLY A 54 -35.02 17.83 26.51
N ARG A 55 -34.36 18.13 27.63
CA ARG A 55 -33.47 17.23 28.38
C ARG A 55 -34.30 16.65 29.54
N THR A 56 -34.51 15.34 29.56
CA THR A 56 -34.85 14.60 30.79
C THR A 56 -33.94 13.38 30.92
N SER A 57 -33.52 13.13 32.14
CA SER A 57 -32.69 11.99 32.59
C SER A 57 -33.36 11.41 33.86
N PRO A 58 -32.78 10.42 34.54
CA PRO A 58 -32.97 8.99 34.30
C PRO A 58 -33.61 8.31 35.54
N SER A 59 -33.99 7.02 35.44
CA SER A 59 -34.36 6.25 36.62
C SER A 59 -33.96 4.77 36.56
N ALA A 60 -33.43 4.33 37.70
CA ALA A 60 -33.43 2.99 38.29
C ALA A 60 -32.59 1.85 37.66
N ARG A 61 -31.32 1.79 38.12
CA ARG A 61 -30.76 0.75 39.00
C ARG A 61 -31.49 -0.61 39.08
N ALA A 62 -30.81 -1.69 38.68
CA ALA A 62 -30.91 -2.99 39.35
C ALA A 62 -29.54 -3.69 39.33
N SER A 63 -29.09 -3.98 40.54
CA SER A 63 -27.87 -4.69 40.93
C SER A 63 -28.03 -6.20 40.78
N SER A 64 -27.00 -6.88 40.28
CA SER A 64 -26.69 -8.22 40.78
C SER A 64 -25.17 -8.44 40.85
N THR A 65 -24.76 -8.76 42.06
CA THR A 65 -23.42 -9.05 42.50
C THR A 65 -23.23 -10.57 42.36
N SER A 66 -22.18 -11.02 41.69
CA SER A 66 -21.59 -12.33 41.97
C SER A 66 -20.09 -12.28 41.75
N GLN A 67 -19.41 -12.50 42.87
CA GLN A 67 -17.98 -12.61 43.03
C GLN A 67 -17.47 -13.97 42.54
N ARG A 68 -16.12 -14.08 42.53
CA ARG A 68 -15.27 -15.30 42.49
C ARG A 68 -15.03 -15.90 41.09
N THR A 69 -13.82 -16.29 40.69
CA THR A 69 -12.55 -16.49 41.41
C THR A 69 -11.38 -16.47 40.42
N LEU A 70 -10.26 -15.90 40.85
CA LEU A 70 -8.92 -16.18 40.32
C LEU A 70 -8.57 -17.65 40.59
N ARG A 71 -8.26 -18.44 39.55
CA ARG A 71 -7.39 -19.62 39.67
C ARG A 71 -6.61 -19.88 38.37
N ARG A 72 -5.34 -19.51 38.39
CA ARG A 72 -4.27 -20.21 37.66
C ARG A 72 -4.09 -21.59 38.29
N PRO A 73 -3.97 -22.67 37.51
CA PRO A 73 -3.18 -23.81 37.93
C PRO A 73 -1.71 -23.65 37.51
N ALA A 74 -0.86 -24.13 38.40
CA ALA A 74 0.58 -24.08 38.36
C ALA A 74 1.17 -25.15 37.43
N ILE A 75 2.37 -24.82 36.94
CA ILE A 75 3.38 -25.75 36.46
C ILE A 75 3.78 -26.68 37.62
N SER A 76 3.69 -28.00 37.44
CA SER A 76 4.52 -28.99 38.13
C SER A 76 4.34 -30.37 37.51
N GLY A 77 5.44 -31.04 37.18
CA GLY A 77 5.45 -32.45 36.79
C GLY A 77 6.54 -32.82 35.77
N PRO A 78 7.75 -33.21 36.23
CA PRO A 78 8.82 -33.81 35.44
C PRO A 78 8.62 -35.33 35.31
N ASP A 79 9.46 -35.97 34.48
CA ASP A 79 9.55 -37.43 34.24
C ASP A 79 8.39 -37.97 33.34
N GLN A 80 8.57 -38.85 32.36
CA GLN A 80 9.49 -39.96 32.27
C GLN A 80 9.31 -40.60 30.86
N TRP A 81 10.34 -40.58 30.01
CA TRP A 81 10.61 -41.56 28.93
C TRP A 81 12.08 -41.31 28.54
N GLY A 82 13.06 -41.99 29.15
CA GLY A 82 13.48 -43.34 28.73
C GLY A 82 14.51 -43.20 27.59
N ILE A 83 15.78 -42.90 27.87
CA ILE A 83 16.90 -43.85 28.02
C ILE A 83 17.11 -44.73 26.78
N LEU A 84 18.21 -44.46 26.04
CA LEU A 84 19.11 -45.41 25.35
C LEU A 84 20.28 -44.60 24.70
N PRO A 85 21.47 -45.18 24.44
CA PRO A 85 22.63 -45.00 25.32
C PRO A 85 23.87 -44.42 24.62
N ASP A 86 24.88 -44.13 25.45
CA ASP A 86 26.31 -44.18 25.21
C ASP A 86 26.86 -43.70 23.85
N ARG A 87 27.32 -42.44 23.85
CA ARG A 87 28.36 -42.01 22.93
C ARG A 87 29.47 -41.30 23.71
N PRO A 88 30.71 -41.81 23.69
CA PRO A 88 31.74 -41.37 24.61
C PRO A 88 32.21 -39.95 24.31
N LEU A 89 32.34 -39.22 25.41
CA LEU A 89 33.14 -38.03 25.62
C LEU A 89 34.49 -38.13 24.91
N PHE A 90 34.75 -37.23 23.97
CA PHE A 90 36.11 -37.01 23.51
C PHE A 90 36.93 -36.41 24.68
N PRO A 91 38.07 -37.01 25.03
CA PRO A 91 38.91 -36.51 26.09
C PRO A 91 39.56 -35.20 25.65
N SER A 92 39.38 -34.18 26.49
CA SER A 92 40.35 -33.12 26.63
C SER A 92 41.71 -33.72 26.96
N VAL A 93 42.78 -33.13 26.40
CA VAL A 93 44.11 -32.89 27.02
C VAL A 93 45.15 -32.68 25.92
N GLN A 94 45.81 -31.52 26.00
CA GLN A 94 47.13 -31.15 25.47
C GLN A 94 47.33 -31.01 23.96
N ARG A 95 47.44 -29.74 23.52
CA ARG A 95 48.76 -29.15 23.19
C ARG A 95 48.62 -27.67 22.84
N THR A 96 48.91 -26.84 23.83
CA THR A 96 49.33 -25.45 23.65
C THR A 96 50.71 -25.45 22.99
N ALA A 97 50.77 -25.36 21.67
CA ALA A 97 52.01 -25.08 20.95
C ALA A 97 52.00 -23.63 20.46
N LYS A 98 52.91 -22.85 21.04
CA LYS A 98 53.26 -21.46 20.76
C LYS A 98 53.19 -21.13 19.26
N ARG A 99 52.18 -20.36 18.84
CA ARG A 99 52.23 -19.63 17.56
C ARG A 99 53.23 -18.49 17.71
N GLN A 100 54.37 -18.63 17.06
CA GLN A 100 55.34 -17.55 16.81
C GLN A 100 54.65 -16.39 16.07
N PRO A 101 54.99 -15.12 16.36
CA PRO A 101 54.49 -14.00 15.58
C PRO A 101 55.04 -14.08 14.15
N PHE A 102 54.13 -14.09 13.18
CA PHE A 102 54.46 -14.02 11.76
C PHE A 102 55.18 -12.69 11.50
N LYS A 103 56.50 -12.73 11.28
CA LYS A 103 57.28 -11.58 10.81
C LYS A 103 56.86 -11.29 9.36
N ARG A 104 56.12 -10.21 9.19
CA ARG A 104 55.73 -9.64 7.89
C ARG A 104 57.01 -9.07 7.24
N SER A 105 57.61 -9.80 6.31
CA SER A 105 58.68 -9.25 5.48
C SER A 105 58.06 -8.31 4.44
N GLU A 106 58.26 -7.01 4.64
CA GLU A 106 58.06 -6.03 3.57
C GLU A 106 59.22 -6.12 2.58
N GLN A 107 59.05 -6.90 1.52
CA GLN A 107 59.80 -6.70 0.29
C GLN A 107 58.83 -6.25 -0.80
N LYS A 108 58.58 -4.93 -0.82
CA LYS A 108 57.96 -4.25 -1.96
C LYS A 108 58.99 -4.16 -3.08
N LEU A 109 59.00 -5.14 -3.98
CA LEU A 109 59.56 -4.93 -5.32
C LEU A 109 58.61 -4.03 -6.11
N PRO A 110 59.09 -2.92 -6.72
CA PRO A 110 58.25 -2.06 -7.54
C PRO A 110 57.93 -2.79 -8.86
N ARG A 111 56.74 -3.41 -8.92
CA ARG A 111 56.18 -3.92 -10.18
C ARG A 111 55.89 -2.72 -11.10
N ARG A 112 56.76 -2.51 -12.09
CA ARG A 112 56.54 -1.64 -13.25
C ARG A 112 55.16 -1.97 -13.85
N PRO A 113 54.22 -1.02 -13.97
CA PRO A 113 52.96 -1.26 -14.66
C PRO A 113 53.25 -1.34 -16.17
N ALA A 114 52.95 -2.49 -16.76
CA ALA A 114 52.94 -2.64 -18.21
C ALA A 114 51.95 -1.63 -18.83
N PRO A 115 52.27 -0.99 -19.97
CA PRO A 115 51.39 -0.03 -20.62
C PRO A 115 50.11 -0.75 -21.06
N ARG A 116 49.00 -0.47 -20.38
CA ARG A 116 47.67 -0.94 -20.78
C ARG A 116 47.36 -0.36 -22.16
N LYS A 117 47.29 -1.23 -23.18
CA LYS A 117 46.77 -0.89 -24.51
C LYS A 117 45.41 -0.20 -24.33
N LYS A 118 45.30 1.05 -24.77
CA LYS A 118 44.04 1.80 -24.78
C LYS A 118 43.04 0.98 -25.62
N PRO A 119 41.86 0.59 -25.08
CA PRO A 119 40.86 -0.09 -25.89
C PRO A 119 40.48 0.84 -27.04
N ALA A 120 40.54 0.31 -28.26
CA ALA A 120 40.07 0.98 -29.45
C ALA A 120 38.68 1.58 -29.19
N ARG A 121 38.52 2.84 -29.59
CA ARG A 121 37.32 3.67 -29.46
C ARG A 121 36.10 2.87 -29.95
N ARG A 122 35.42 2.19 -29.03
CA ARG A 122 34.18 1.48 -29.33
C ARG A 122 33.22 2.54 -29.90
N LYS A 123 32.72 2.30 -31.11
CA LYS A 123 31.69 3.10 -31.76
C LYS A 123 30.63 3.43 -30.71
N ALA A 124 30.37 4.73 -30.51
CA ALA A 124 29.45 5.19 -29.48
C ALA A 124 28.12 4.46 -29.65
N ALA A 125 27.75 3.65 -28.66
CA ALA A 125 26.46 2.99 -28.65
C ALA A 125 25.36 4.06 -28.79
N PRO A 126 24.28 3.77 -29.53
CA PRO A 126 23.18 4.73 -29.67
C PRO A 126 22.72 5.21 -28.30
N PRO A 127 22.35 6.49 -28.16
CA PRO A 127 21.98 7.07 -26.87
C PRO A 127 20.79 6.29 -26.31
N VAL A 128 21.06 5.51 -25.26
CA VAL A 128 20.04 4.72 -24.60
C VAL A 128 19.00 5.69 -24.01
N PRO A 129 17.71 5.56 -24.37
CA PRO A 129 16.69 6.44 -23.84
C PRO A 129 16.64 6.29 -22.32
N LYS A 130 16.84 7.39 -21.58
CA LYS A 130 16.85 7.39 -20.11
C LYS A 130 15.47 7.16 -19.49
N LYS A 131 14.39 7.33 -20.26
CA LYS A 131 12.99 7.16 -19.82
C LYS A 131 12.18 6.49 -20.94
N LEU A 132 11.45 5.43 -20.59
CA LEU A 132 10.49 4.76 -21.49
C LEU A 132 9.23 5.62 -21.66
N THR A 133 8.69 5.64 -22.88
CA THR A 133 7.37 6.21 -23.16
C THR A 133 6.26 5.35 -22.53
N PRO A 134 5.08 5.91 -22.23
CA PRO A 134 3.96 5.13 -21.70
C PRO A 134 3.51 4.00 -22.64
N GLU A 135 3.61 4.20 -23.95
CA GLU A 135 3.31 3.20 -24.97
C GLU A 135 4.30 2.01 -24.91
N GLN A 136 5.60 2.30 -24.81
CA GLN A 136 6.62 1.26 -24.66
C GLN A 136 6.42 0.43 -23.39
N ARG A 137 5.95 1.05 -22.30
CA ARG A 137 5.62 0.32 -21.05
C ARG A 137 4.47 -0.65 -21.27
N ARG A 138 3.40 -0.22 -21.94
CA ARG A 138 2.25 -1.09 -22.28
C ARG A 138 2.69 -2.27 -23.15
N GLN A 139 3.50 -2.02 -24.17
CA GLN A 139 4.04 -3.08 -25.04
C GLN A 139 4.87 -4.11 -24.26
N ILE A 140 5.74 -3.66 -23.33
CA ILE A 140 6.51 -4.55 -22.46
C ILE A 140 5.57 -5.40 -21.58
N GLU A 141 4.56 -4.79 -20.97
CA GLU A 141 3.58 -5.47 -20.11
C GLU A 141 2.77 -6.51 -20.89
N GLU A 142 2.24 -6.14 -22.07
CA GLU A 142 1.49 -7.03 -22.96
C GLU A 142 2.31 -8.21 -23.45
N ARG A 143 3.56 -7.97 -23.89
CA ARG A 143 4.43 -9.08 -24.30
C ARG A 143 4.80 -10.00 -23.16
N TYR A 144 5.09 -9.44 -21.99
CA TYR A 144 5.34 -10.26 -20.82
C TYR A 144 4.14 -11.12 -20.45
N ARG A 145 2.92 -10.57 -20.51
CA ARG A 145 1.67 -11.31 -20.29
C ARG A 145 1.48 -12.42 -21.31
N ALA A 146 1.66 -12.13 -22.60
CA ALA A 146 1.55 -13.12 -23.67
C ALA A 146 2.49 -14.32 -23.45
N MET A 147 3.76 -14.06 -23.10
CA MET A 147 4.74 -15.12 -22.79
C MET A 147 4.42 -15.91 -21.52
N VAL A 148 3.72 -15.32 -20.56
CA VAL A 148 3.26 -16.03 -19.35
C VAL A 148 2.05 -16.89 -19.68
N ALA A 149 1.09 -16.36 -20.45
CA ALA A 149 -0.11 -17.07 -20.87
C ALA A 149 0.22 -18.26 -21.79
N SER A 150 1.16 -18.10 -22.73
CA SER A 150 1.62 -19.18 -23.60
C SER A 150 2.46 -20.24 -22.88
N GLY A 151 2.87 -19.99 -21.64
CA GLY A 151 3.82 -20.84 -20.91
C GLY A 151 5.25 -20.79 -21.47
N GLU A 152 5.53 -19.98 -22.49
CA GLU A 152 6.81 -19.93 -23.17
C GLU A 152 7.93 -19.51 -22.22
N ARG A 153 9.03 -20.26 -22.24
CA ARG A 153 10.25 -19.98 -21.46
C ARG A 153 11.44 -19.88 -22.41
N PRO A 154 11.71 -18.69 -22.96
CA PRO A 154 12.87 -18.48 -23.79
C PRO A 154 14.16 -18.81 -23.03
N PRO A 155 15.19 -19.35 -23.69
CA PRO A 155 16.43 -19.79 -23.04
C PRO A 155 17.18 -18.63 -22.37
N GLU A 156 17.10 -17.42 -22.93
CA GLU A 156 17.70 -16.21 -22.35
C GLU A 156 16.87 -15.61 -21.19
N GLY A 157 15.62 -16.06 -21.04
CA GLY A 157 14.63 -15.54 -20.11
C GLY A 157 13.77 -14.42 -20.70
N ARG A 158 12.46 -14.44 -20.38
CA ARG A 158 11.41 -13.56 -20.94
C ARG A 158 11.80 -12.08 -21.00
N ARG A 159 12.40 -11.54 -19.93
CA ARG A 159 12.78 -10.11 -19.86
C ARG A 159 13.90 -9.74 -20.85
N LYS A 160 14.86 -10.65 -21.09
CA LYS A 160 15.96 -10.42 -22.05
C LYS A 160 15.43 -10.51 -23.48
N THR A 161 14.54 -11.46 -23.74
CA THR A 161 13.86 -11.60 -25.03
C THR A 161 13.09 -10.33 -25.38
N ILE A 162 12.26 -9.81 -24.47
CA ILE A 162 11.50 -8.57 -24.67
C ILE A 162 12.44 -7.37 -24.90
N ALA A 163 13.53 -7.27 -24.14
CA ALA A 163 14.52 -6.20 -24.31
C ALA A 163 15.18 -6.25 -25.69
N ARG A 164 15.49 -7.45 -26.19
CA ARG A 164 16.08 -7.66 -27.52
C ARG A 164 15.09 -7.33 -28.64
N GLU A 165 13.84 -7.78 -28.53
CA GLU A 165 12.78 -7.53 -29.52
C GLU A 165 12.45 -6.04 -29.66
N LEU A 166 12.36 -5.32 -28.55
CA LEU A 166 12.00 -3.90 -28.55
C LEU A 166 13.20 -2.96 -28.69
N GLY A 167 14.44 -3.50 -28.75
CA GLY A 167 15.66 -2.70 -28.80
C GLY A 167 15.88 -1.83 -27.55
N LEU A 168 15.34 -2.25 -26.40
CA LEU A 168 15.34 -1.47 -25.17
C LEU A 168 16.41 -1.99 -24.18
N PRO A 169 16.99 -1.11 -23.34
CA PRO A 169 17.90 -1.54 -22.30
C PRO A 169 17.21 -2.45 -21.28
N TYR A 170 17.83 -3.60 -20.98
CA TYR A 170 17.31 -4.61 -20.05
C TYR A 170 16.90 -4.04 -18.68
N ALA A 171 17.64 -3.07 -18.15
CA ALA A 171 17.35 -2.47 -16.85
C ALA A 171 15.94 -1.84 -16.82
N LEU A 172 15.56 -1.12 -17.88
CA LEU A 172 14.25 -0.47 -17.97
C LEU A 172 13.13 -1.50 -18.12
N VAL A 173 13.33 -2.52 -18.97
CA VAL A 173 12.38 -3.62 -19.12
C VAL A 173 12.20 -4.37 -17.80
N SER A 174 13.30 -4.66 -17.10
CA SER A 174 13.23 -5.34 -15.81
C SER A 174 12.52 -4.50 -14.75
N GLU A 175 12.70 -3.18 -14.75
CA GLU A 175 12.00 -2.30 -13.81
C GLU A 175 10.50 -2.28 -14.09
N VAL A 176 10.09 -2.13 -15.36
CA VAL A 176 8.68 -2.16 -15.76
C VAL A 176 8.04 -3.49 -15.36
N VAL A 177 8.66 -4.62 -15.68
CA VAL A 177 8.11 -5.94 -15.35
C VAL A 177 8.04 -6.17 -13.83
N LYS A 178 9.04 -5.71 -13.05
CA LYS A 178 9.00 -5.78 -11.58
C LYS A 178 7.84 -4.96 -11.02
N ASN A 179 7.69 -3.72 -11.50
CA ASN A 179 6.62 -2.83 -11.08
C ASN A 179 5.24 -3.38 -11.46
N TYR A 180 5.11 -3.96 -12.65
CA TYR A 180 3.90 -4.64 -13.11
C TYR A 180 3.53 -5.81 -12.18
N LEU A 181 4.46 -6.75 -11.94
CA LEU A 181 4.22 -7.90 -11.07
C LEU A 181 3.88 -7.47 -9.63
N HIS A 182 4.55 -6.44 -9.12
CA HIS A 182 4.26 -5.89 -7.81
C HIS A 182 2.85 -5.31 -7.74
N ARG A 183 2.46 -4.50 -8.74
CA ARG A 183 1.09 -3.95 -8.86
C ARG A 183 0.05 -5.04 -9.01
N GLU A 184 0.32 -6.09 -9.77
CA GLU A 184 -0.63 -7.20 -9.98
C GLU A 184 -0.87 -7.98 -8.70
N ARG A 185 0.20 -8.28 -7.96
CA ARG A 185 0.10 -8.91 -6.64
C ARG A 185 -0.72 -8.05 -5.69
N LEU A 186 -0.41 -6.75 -5.60
CA LEU A 186 -1.15 -5.83 -4.75
C LEU A 186 -2.63 -5.72 -5.16
N ARG A 187 -2.92 -5.64 -6.46
CA ARG A 187 -4.31 -5.61 -6.97
C ARG A 187 -5.09 -6.84 -6.55
N ARG A 188 -4.53 -8.03 -6.73
CA ARG A 188 -5.16 -9.29 -6.30
C ARG A 188 -5.37 -9.33 -4.80
N THR A 189 -4.33 -9.06 -4.01
CA THR A 189 -4.44 -9.06 -2.55
C THR A 189 -5.48 -8.05 -2.05
N ASN A 190 -5.48 -6.83 -2.61
CA ASN A 190 -6.44 -5.79 -2.24
C ASN A 190 -7.87 -6.15 -2.62
N PHE A 191 -8.07 -6.83 -3.75
CA PHE A 191 -9.38 -7.34 -4.18
C PHE A 191 -9.90 -8.40 -3.23
N GLU A 192 -9.07 -9.35 -2.82
CA GLU A 192 -9.48 -10.37 -1.85
C GLU A 192 -9.81 -9.77 -0.48
N ILE A 193 -9.03 -8.78 -0.01
CA ILE A 193 -9.37 -8.05 1.22
C ILE A 193 -10.75 -7.38 1.09
N GLU A 194 -11.02 -6.75 -0.05
CA GLU A 194 -12.30 -6.07 -0.33
C GLU A 194 -13.47 -7.07 -0.37
N LYS A 195 -13.28 -8.27 -0.93
CA LYS A 195 -14.28 -9.34 -0.94
C LYS A 195 -14.59 -9.85 0.47
N ILE A 196 -13.56 -10.14 1.26
CA ILE A 196 -13.74 -10.59 2.65
C ILE A 196 -14.44 -9.50 3.44
N TYR A 197 -14.00 -8.24 3.32
CA TYR A 197 -14.65 -7.11 3.97
C TYR A 197 -16.16 -7.08 3.70
N TRP A 198 -16.57 -7.16 2.43
CA TRP A 198 -17.99 -7.13 2.08
C TRP A 198 -18.75 -8.37 2.51
N ARG A 199 -18.12 -9.55 2.47
CA ARG A 199 -18.72 -10.79 2.96
C ARG A 199 -19.06 -10.67 4.46
N GLU A 200 -18.12 -10.15 5.25
CA GLU A 200 -18.33 -9.95 6.69
C GLU A 200 -19.35 -8.84 7.00
N VAL A 201 -19.30 -7.73 6.26
CA VAL A 201 -20.29 -6.63 6.38
C VAL A 201 -21.70 -7.15 6.10
N LEU A 202 -21.88 -7.94 5.04
CA LEU A 202 -23.18 -8.51 4.67
C LEU A 202 -23.64 -9.62 5.62
N ALA A 203 -22.69 -10.30 6.27
CA ALA A 203 -22.97 -11.26 7.35
C ALA A 203 -23.38 -10.56 8.68
N GLY A 204 -23.43 -9.22 8.71
CA GLY A 204 -23.83 -8.46 9.89
C GLY A 204 -22.72 -8.29 10.93
N GLN A 205 -21.46 -8.45 10.54
CA GLN A 205 -20.34 -8.16 11.44
C GLN A 205 -20.23 -6.64 11.63
N ASP A 206 -20.29 -6.20 12.89
CA ASP A 206 -20.33 -4.79 13.26
C ASP A 206 -18.98 -4.25 13.78
N ASP A 207 -17.99 -5.11 14.02
CA ASP A 207 -16.66 -4.71 14.47
C ASP A 207 -15.63 -4.74 13.32
N ALA A 208 -15.09 -3.56 12.99
CA ALA A 208 -14.02 -3.42 12.00
C ALA A 208 -12.77 -4.24 12.34
N ARG A 209 -12.41 -4.38 13.61
CA ARG A 209 -11.20 -5.13 14.03
C ARG A 209 -11.39 -6.62 13.78
N ALA A 210 -12.55 -7.17 14.13
CA ALA A 210 -12.87 -8.57 13.86
C ALA A 210 -12.81 -8.89 12.35
N ILE A 211 -13.30 -8.00 11.49
CA ILE A 211 -13.20 -8.16 10.02
C ILE A 211 -11.73 -8.21 9.59
N VAL A 212 -10.90 -7.30 10.13
CA VAL A 212 -9.47 -7.24 9.80
C VAL A 212 -8.73 -8.51 10.24
N GLU A 213 -8.98 -9.01 11.43
CA GLU A 213 -8.35 -10.24 11.93
C GLU A 213 -8.75 -11.46 11.08
N ARG A 214 -10.03 -11.58 10.71
CA ARG A 214 -10.50 -12.66 9.83
C ARG A 214 -9.84 -12.60 8.45
N ALA A 215 -9.81 -11.42 7.83
CA ALA A 215 -9.17 -11.22 6.53
C ALA A 215 -7.66 -11.48 6.58
N ALA A 216 -6.98 -11.07 7.66
CA ALA A 216 -5.56 -11.32 7.88
C ALA A 216 -5.26 -12.82 8.02
N ALA A 217 -6.06 -13.54 8.80
CA ALA A 217 -5.92 -14.99 8.98
C ALA A 217 -6.16 -15.77 7.68
N GLU A 218 -7.22 -15.45 6.92
CA GLU A 218 -7.56 -16.13 5.66
C GLU A 218 -6.50 -15.90 4.57
N LEU A 219 -6.01 -14.66 4.45
CA LEU A 219 -5.02 -14.29 3.43
C LEU A 219 -3.56 -14.50 3.88
N LYS A 220 -3.35 -14.93 5.14
CA LYS A 220 -2.02 -15.04 5.77
C LYS A 220 -1.22 -13.73 5.65
N LEU A 221 -1.88 -12.62 5.96
CA LEU A 221 -1.31 -11.27 5.93
C LEU A 221 -1.17 -10.70 7.33
N ASP A 222 -0.37 -9.65 7.45
CA ASP A 222 -0.34 -8.83 8.65
C ASP A 222 -1.67 -8.06 8.83
N PRO A 223 -2.29 -8.07 10.03
CA PRO A 223 -3.52 -7.32 10.29
C PRO A 223 -3.39 -5.81 10.03
N GLY A 224 -2.22 -5.22 10.31
CA GLY A 224 -1.95 -3.81 10.03
C GLY A 224 -1.99 -3.50 8.53
N ARG A 225 -1.54 -4.43 7.67
CA ARG A 225 -1.65 -4.29 6.21
C ARG A 225 -3.10 -4.26 5.74
N VAL A 226 -3.94 -5.12 6.30
CA VAL A 226 -5.38 -5.19 5.97
C VAL A 226 -6.09 -3.93 6.46
N TRP A 227 -5.84 -3.53 7.72
CA TRP A 227 -6.37 -2.30 8.31
C TRP A 227 -6.03 -1.08 7.47
N TRP A 228 -4.75 -0.89 7.13
CA TRP A 228 -4.28 0.22 6.28
C TRP A 228 -4.99 0.24 4.93
N TRP A 229 -5.20 -0.93 4.31
CA TRP A 229 -5.89 -0.98 3.03
C TRP A 229 -7.36 -0.59 3.16
N LEU A 230 -8.05 -1.06 4.21
CA LEU A 230 -9.43 -0.66 4.47
C LEU A 230 -9.53 0.84 4.77
N GLU A 231 -8.62 1.42 5.56
CA GLU A 231 -8.58 2.87 5.74
C GLU A 231 -8.39 3.61 4.42
N LYS A 232 -7.48 3.13 3.58
CA LYS A 232 -7.23 3.71 2.25
C LYS A 232 -8.42 3.57 1.30
N LEU A 233 -9.14 2.46 1.37
CA LEU A 233 -10.34 2.19 0.58
C LEU A 233 -11.47 3.19 0.90
N HIS A 234 -11.50 3.66 2.14
CA HIS A 234 -12.49 4.59 2.68
C HIS A 234 -11.94 6.02 2.85
N GLU A 235 -10.74 6.30 2.35
CA GLU A 235 -10.11 7.61 2.50
C GLU A 235 -10.85 8.67 1.68
N GLY A 236 -11.42 9.66 2.37
CA GLY A 236 -12.08 10.81 1.75
C GLY A 236 -11.14 11.57 0.83
N ARG A 237 -11.58 11.84 -0.41
CA ARG A 237 -10.82 12.68 -1.36
C ARG A 237 -11.58 13.96 -1.64
N LYS A 238 -11.10 15.07 -1.09
CA LYS A 238 -11.67 16.42 -1.31
C LYS A 238 -11.85 16.77 -2.78
N ALA A 239 -10.99 16.25 -3.65
CA ALA A 239 -11.07 16.44 -5.09
C ALA A 239 -12.34 15.83 -5.73
N LEU A 240 -13.00 14.88 -5.08
CA LEU A 240 -14.25 14.27 -5.57
C LEU A 240 -15.48 15.09 -5.18
N ASP A 241 -15.38 15.99 -4.20
CA ASP A 241 -16.53 16.77 -3.75
C ASP A 241 -17.01 17.73 -4.84
N ALA A 242 -16.08 18.26 -5.64
CA ALA A 242 -16.34 19.16 -6.76
C ALA A 242 -16.99 18.47 -7.99
N GLU A 243 -16.97 17.13 -8.07
CA GLU A 243 -17.55 16.41 -9.20
C GLU A 243 -19.09 16.44 -9.14
N PRO A 244 -19.79 16.61 -10.27
CA PRO A 244 -21.25 16.67 -10.28
C PRO A 244 -21.86 15.34 -9.80
N GLU A 245 -23.03 15.44 -9.16
CA GLU A 245 -23.76 14.25 -8.72
C GLU A 245 -24.35 13.51 -9.92
N VAL A 246 -24.32 12.19 -9.87
CA VAL A 246 -24.94 11.33 -10.89
C VAL A 246 -26.39 11.04 -10.54
N ASN A 247 -27.20 10.78 -11.56
CA ASN A 247 -28.61 10.44 -11.39
C ASN A 247 -28.79 9.14 -10.60
N GLU A 248 -29.95 8.93 -9.97
CA GLU A 248 -30.26 7.75 -9.18
C GLU A 248 -30.19 6.45 -10.00
N THR A 249 -30.63 6.49 -11.26
CA THR A 249 -30.54 5.37 -12.21
C THR A 249 -29.09 4.99 -12.48
N GLN A 250 -28.23 5.97 -12.76
CA GLN A 250 -26.80 5.78 -12.95
C GLN A 250 -26.12 5.27 -11.67
N ARG A 251 -26.51 5.82 -10.51
CA ARG A 251 -26.04 5.35 -9.21
C ARG A 251 -26.38 3.88 -8.99
N ALA A 252 -27.61 3.47 -9.27
CA ALA A 252 -28.05 2.08 -9.15
C ALA A 252 -27.24 1.17 -10.09
N ALA A 253 -27.03 1.58 -11.34
CA ALA A 253 -26.21 0.85 -12.32
C ALA A 253 -24.73 0.72 -11.89
N ILE A 254 -24.14 1.77 -11.30
CA ILE A 254 -22.79 1.71 -10.74
C ILE A 254 -22.71 0.70 -9.59
N LEU A 255 -23.70 0.69 -8.70
CA LEU A 255 -23.73 -0.20 -7.55
C LEU A 255 -23.99 -1.65 -7.94
N SER A 256 -24.88 -1.92 -8.90
CA SER A 256 -25.09 -3.27 -9.42
C SER A 256 -23.81 -3.82 -10.05
N PHE A 257 -23.13 -3.02 -10.89
CA PHE A 257 -21.86 -3.40 -11.48
C PHE A 257 -20.80 -3.71 -10.41
N TYR A 258 -20.76 -2.89 -9.36
CA TYR A 258 -19.83 -3.10 -8.25
C TYR A 258 -20.11 -4.40 -7.49
N GLN A 259 -21.38 -4.75 -7.27
CA GLN A 259 -21.75 -6.02 -6.66
C GLN A 259 -21.37 -7.22 -7.54
N GLU A 260 -21.54 -7.12 -8.86
CA GLU A 260 -21.06 -8.13 -9.80
C GLU A 260 -19.53 -8.27 -9.77
N TYR A 261 -18.81 -7.15 -9.70
CA TYR A 261 -17.35 -7.14 -9.54
C TYR A 261 -16.89 -7.93 -8.32
N LEU A 262 -17.56 -7.78 -7.17
CA LEU A 262 -17.21 -8.52 -5.94
C LEU A 262 -17.44 -10.03 -6.06
N LYS A 263 -18.32 -10.47 -6.97
CA LYS A 263 -18.57 -11.89 -7.23
C LYS A 263 -17.52 -12.53 -8.16
N ARG A 264 -16.68 -11.74 -8.83
CA ARG A 264 -15.66 -12.26 -9.75
C ARG A 264 -14.56 -13.03 -9.00
N GLU A 265 -13.93 -13.96 -9.72
CA GLU A 265 -12.78 -14.72 -9.22
C GLU A 265 -11.50 -13.89 -9.19
N ALA A 266 -11.35 -12.91 -10.08
CA ALA A 266 -10.14 -12.11 -10.22
C ALA A 266 -10.47 -10.62 -10.43
N PRO A 267 -9.56 -9.72 -10.01
CA PRO A 267 -9.72 -8.30 -10.30
C PRO A 267 -9.60 -8.04 -11.81
N PRO A 268 -10.33 -7.05 -12.35
CA PRO A 268 -10.21 -6.64 -13.73
C PRO A 268 -8.82 -6.07 -14.00
N GLU A 269 -8.39 -6.18 -15.26
CA GLU A 269 -7.10 -5.65 -15.68
C GLU A 269 -7.05 -4.12 -15.67
N LYS A 270 -8.17 -3.49 -16.05
CA LYS A 270 -8.38 -2.04 -15.95
C LYS A 270 -8.78 -1.68 -14.51
N GLY A 271 -8.51 -0.44 -14.12
CA GLY A 271 -9.01 0.06 -12.83
C GLY A 271 -10.54 0.02 -12.79
N LEU A 272 -11.12 -0.44 -11.69
CA LEU A 272 -12.57 -0.59 -11.52
C LEU A 272 -13.36 0.64 -11.98
N HIS A 273 -12.90 1.84 -11.58
CA HIS A 273 -13.58 3.09 -11.94
C HIS A 273 -13.60 3.36 -13.45
N LEU A 274 -12.48 3.08 -14.14
CA LEU A 274 -12.38 3.23 -15.59
C LEU A 274 -13.28 2.23 -16.30
N LEU A 275 -13.30 0.99 -15.81
CA LEU A 275 -14.08 -0.07 -16.42
C LEU A 275 -15.59 0.18 -16.29
N ILE A 276 -16.05 0.66 -15.13
CA ILE A 276 -17.46 1.05 -14.95
C ILE A 276 -17.81 2.24 -15.85
N SER A 277 -16.97 3.27 -15.91
CA SER A 277 -17.23 4.43 -16.78
C SER A 277 -17.27 4.07 -18.25
N GLU A 278 -16.36 3.21 -18.73
CA GLU A 278 -16.35 2.73 -20.12
C GLU A 278 -17.59 1.90 -20.45
N THR A 279 -18.09 1.12 -19.48
CA THR A 279 -19.27 0.26 -19.69
C THR A 279 -20.57 1.07 -19.72
N LEU A 280 -20.67 2.08 -18.86
CA LEU A 280 -21.88 2.90 -18.76
C LEU A 280 -21.89 4.08 -19.76
N GLY A 281 -20.73 4.52 -20.24
CA GLY A 281 -20.58 5.60 -21.23
C GLY A 281 -20.86 7.02 -20.71
N ASP A 282 -21.85 7.17 -19.83
CA ASP A 282 -22.41 8.47 -19.42
C ASP A 282 -21.86 9.01 -18.11
N VAL A 283 -20.90 8.32 -17.49
CA VAL A 283 -20.32 8.70 -16.19
C VAL A 283 -18.81 8.72 -16.24
N THR A 284 -18.20 9.70 -15.59
CA THR A 284 -16.74 9.79 -15.51
C THR A 284 -16.18 8.83 -14.44
N PRO A 285 -14.91 8.39 -14.55
CA PRO A 285 -14.29 7.55 -13.53
C PRO A 285 -14.29 8.19 -12.13
N ARG A 286 -14.27 9.52 -12.06
CA ARG A 286 -14.31 10.27 -10.80
C ARG A 286 -15.70 10.26 -10.18
N GLN A 287 -16.76 10.40 -10.98
CA GLN A 287 -18.14 10.23 -10.51
C GLN A 287 -18.37 8.83 -9.97
N VAL A 288 -17.89 7.79 -10.68
CA VAL A 288 -17.93 6.40 -10.19
C VAL A 288 -17.22 6.27 -8.84
N HIS A 289 -16.01 6.83 -8.71
CA HIS A 289 -15.27 6.80 -7.46
C HIS A 289 -16.05 7.49 -6.32
N LYS A 290 -16.64 8.66 -6.58
CA LYS A 290 -17.47 9.40 -5.61
C LYS A 290 -18.64 8.55 -5.12
N VAL A 291 -19.36 7.89 -6.03
CA VAL A 291 -20.50 7.02 -5.69
C VAL A 291 -20.05 5.84 -4.84
N LEU A 292 -19.02 5.10 -5.26
CA LEU A 292 -18.54 3.93 -4.54
C LEU A 292 -17.98 4.30 -3.16
N LEU A 293 -17.28 5.42 -3.06
CA LEU A 293 -16.75 5.93 -1.79
C LEU A 293 -17.89 6.28 -0.82
N ARG A 294 -18.91 7.02 -1.27
CA ARG A 294 -20.10 7.34 -0.45
C ARG A 294 -20.83 6.08 0.00
N TYR A 295 -21.01 5.12 -0.91
CA TYR A 295 -21.63 3.83 -0.60
C TYR A 295 -20.87 3.08 0.51
N ARG A 296 -19.55 2.94 0.36
CA ARG A 296 -18.68 2.25 1.33
C ARG A 296 -18.60 2.97 2.68
N LEU A 297 -18.47 4.30 2.67
CA LEU A 297 -18.34 5.14 3.88
C LEU A 297 -19.52 4.98 4.84
N GLY A 298 -20.74 4.78 4.33
CA GLY A 298 -21.92 4.53 5.15
C GLY A 298 -21.82 3.27 6.02
N PHE A 299 -21.09 2.25 5.57
CA PHE A 299 -20.82 1.04 6.35
C PHE A 299 -19.61 1.24 7.25
N TRP A 300 -18.50 1.73 6.69
CA TRP A 300 -17.24 1.90 7.43
C TRP A 300 -17.38 2.79 8.66
N THR A 301 -18.13 3.89 8.56
CA THR A 301 -18.34 4.80 9.70
C THR A 301 -19.09 4.12 10.84
N ARG A 302 -20.03 3.22 10.52
CA ARG A 302 -20.72 2.41 11.53
C ARG A 302 -19.75 1.43 12.19
N LEU A 303 -19.00 0.67 11.39
CA LEU A 303 -18.04 -0.33 11.86
C LEU A 303 -16.90 0.24 12.72
N ARG A 304 -16.46 1.48 12.45
CA ARG A 304 -15.39 2.12 13.22
C ARG A 304 -15.87 2.67 14.57
N ASN A 305 -17.17 2.96 14.69
CA ASN A 305 -17.73 3.64 15.85
C ASN A 305 -18.30 2.67 16.90
N THR A 306 -18.51 1.40 16.55
CA THR A 306 -18.92 0.33 17.48
C THR A 306 -17.89 0.04 18.57
N VAL A 307 -16.63 0.45 18.38
CA VAL A 307 -15.53 0.29 19.35
C VAL A 307 -15.31 1.52 20.25
N ARG A 308 -16.29 2.42 20.40
CA ARG A 308 -16.24 3.45 21.47
C ARG A 308 -17.32 3.29 22.55
N PRO A 309 -17.29 2.21 23.36
CA PRO A 309 -18.00 2.20 24.63
C PRO A 309 -17.31 3.06 25.73
N ASP A 310 -16.04 3.46 25.58
CA ASP A 310 -15.26 4.10 26.67
C ASP A 310 -15.15 5.65 26.61
N ARG A 311 -15.97 6.34 25.81
CA ARG A 311 -15.99 7.83 25.81
C ARG A 311 -17.34 8.45 26.18
N ALA A 312 -18.27 7.64 26.68
CA ALA A 312 -19.53 8.12 27.23
C ALA A 312 -19.49 8.33 28.77
N LEU A 313 -18.34 8.09 29.41
CA LEU A 313 -18.13 8.31 30.83
C LEU A 313 -16.77 9.00 31.06
N ALA A 314 -16.69 10.29 30.73
CA ALA A 314 -15.69 11.22 31.25
C ALA A 314 -16.31 12.60 31.33
#